data_AF-A0A1G5WSA5-F1
#
_entry.id   AF-A0A1G5WSA5-F1
#
_cell.length_a   1.000
_cell.length_b   1.000
_cell.length_c   1.000
_cell.angle_alpha   90.00
_cell.angle_beta   90.00
_cell.angle_gamma   90.00
#
_symmetry.space_group_name_H-M   'P 1'
#
loop_
_entity.id
_entity.type
_entity.pdbx_description
1 polymer ?
#
loop_
_entity_poly.entity_id
_entity_poly.type
_entity_poly.pdbx_seq_one_letter_code
_entity_poly.pdbx_strand_id
1 'polypeptide(L)'
;MSFDGDIASYTNAGIALIKVPSVVSDTRTNDYAWNKRTGTFYELYPYSRNGEEALNEVSNEMASAWAASVVIDALEMIDASEDENINKATADLAVDKLAVTGFSINGKYAFVSAVFDDRIDVCIPGAAGATGPSPWRYVYRGQEYDWTGTDYTNPKVDSEQVAWGTEVMANSIRHNRVRETELFRHFLTPGHFYEFEDGAYGYGTRLPYDQNDLIATLAPRAIIIENTVNDYNDGCTSDCLGAEIAGSVYRNLGLVSSDLIKYNLRSLKTGDPHGSDTAQRDRSAEYLNYFFFGTAMSEATANYLSTDPFSLNISNNQTESPYDYYWGGYNTITGGTGGVNGRDGWYYYSFPVINPSSGQTSQGGSTPSTSSGSGESGSSASTTAAPVAVPIVTVVPNIPVTAPLANPAPAVAAVTEDEVNEEPAEVTEIENGQAALSDSVEEKTETTEETTKIEEKEAALAAAPEVSETNSSLWIWVVIGIIIVGGAVCAYFYFTSTKEAK
;
A
#
# COMPACT_ATOMS: atom_id res chain seq x y z
N MET A 1 6.56 17.37 1.40
CA MET A 1 7.60 16.48 1.97
C MET A 1 7.96 15.40 0.96
N SER A 2 9.24 15.00 0.89
CA SER A 2 9.73 13.99 -0.07
C SER A 2 10.72 13.03 0.58
N PHE A 3 10.51 11.73 0.34
CA PHE A 3 11.48 10.69 0.68
C PHE A 3 12.56 10.51 -0.40
N ASP A 4 12.34 11.00 -1.62
CA ASP A 4 13.31 10.96 -2.74
C ASP A 4 14.30 12.14 -2.72
N GLY A 5 14.04 13.15 -1.88
CA GLY A 5 14.79 14.40 -1.88
C GLY A 5 14.21 15.41 -2.87
N ASP A 6 15.08 16.06 -3.64
CA ASP A 6 14.73 17.20 -4.49
C ASP A 6 14.12 16.78 -5.84
N ILE A 7 13.06 17.47 -6.26
CA ILE A 7 12.23 17.17 -7.43
C ILE A 7 11.92 18.50 -8.13
N ALA A 8 12.68 18.81 -9.17
CA ALA A 8 12.66 20.11 -9.85
C ALA A 8 11.27 20.54 -10.35
N SER A 9 10.42 19.61 -10.82
CA SER A 9 9.05 19.92 -11.25
C SER A 9 8.23 20.60 -10.15
N TYR A 10 8.37 20.17 -8.90
CA TYR A 10 7.64 20.75 -7.77
C TYR A 10 8.18 22.13 -7.40
N THR A 11 9.50 22.29 -7.31
CA THR A 11 10.10 23.60 -6.99
C THR A 11 9.86 24.62 -8.10
N ASN A 12 9.91 24.21 -9.37
CA ASN A 12 9.55 25.07 -10.52
C ASN A 12 8.07 25.49 -10.49
N ALA A 13 7.19 24.65 -9.92
CA ALA A 13 5.77 24.93 -9.75
C ALA A 13 5.44 25.74 -8.47
N GLY A 14 6.45 26.23 -7.75
CA GLY A 14 6.29 27.01 -6.52
C GLY A 14 5.97 26.18 -5.28
N ILE A 15 6.20 24.86 -5.33
CA ILE A 15 5.96 23.93 -4.22
C ILE A 15 7.29 23.66 -3.53
N ALA A 16 7.36 24.02 -2.25
CA ALA A 16 8.56 23.78 -1.44
C ALA A 16 8.79 22.27 -1.22
N LEU A 17 10.05 21.86 -1.27
CA LEU A 17 10.46 20.49 -0.97
C LEU A 17 11.20 20.39 0.35
N ILE A 18 10.65 19.55 1.22
CA ILE A 18 11.22 19.22 2.52
C ILE A 18 11.60 17.74 2.47
N LYS A 19 12.88 17.46 2.49
CA LYS A 19 13.39 16.09 2.51
C LYS A 19 13.13 15.47 3.88
N VAL A 20 12.47 14.32 3.92
CA VAL A 20 12.31 13.54 5.16
C VAL A 20 13.65 12.85 5.47
N PRO A 21 14.21 13.01 6.68
CA PRO A 21 15.48 12.39 7.03
C PRO A 21 15.32 10.87 7.17
N SER A 22 16.37 10.13 6.77
CA SER A 22 16.43 8.70 7.04
C SER A 22 16.72 8.47 8.53
N VAL A 23 15.73 7.98 9.27
CA VAL A 23 15.87 7.66 10.72
C VAL A 23 16.06 6.17 10.99
N VAL A 24 16.04 5.36 9.94
CA VAL A 24 16.24 3.91 9.99
C VAL A 24 17.33 3.47 9.02
N SER A 25 17.98 2.37 9.36
CA SER A 25 18.92 1.64 8.53
C SER A 25 18.84 0.16 8.89
N ASP A 26 18.97 -0.68 7.87
CA ASP A 26 19.01 -2.12 8.02
C ASP A 26 20.06 -2.73 7.08
N THR A 27 20.76 -3.76 7.59
CA THR A 27 21.76 -4.51 6.84
C THR A 27 21.09 -5.67 6.13
N ARG A 28 20.80 -5.48 4.84
CA ARG A 28 20.13 -6.45 3.97
C ARG A 28 21.13 -7.53 3.55
N THR A 29 20.99 -8.75 4.07
CA THR A 29 21.78 -9.90 3.58
C THR A 29 20.87 -11.08 3.27
N ASN A 30 21.21 -11.84 2.23
CA ASN A 30 20.48 -13.07 1.87
C ASN A 30 20.53 -14.10 3.01
N ASP A 31 21.62 -14.11 3.76
CA ASP A 31 21.90 -15.05 4.85
C ASP A 31 21.17 -14.67 6.15
N TYR A 32 21.02 -13.37 6.42
CA TYR A 32 20.42 -12.86 7.66
C TYR A 32 19.61 -11.59 7.38
N ALA A 33 18.39 -11.79 6.91
CA ALA A 33 17.49 -10.68 6.62
C ALA A 33 16.85 -10.03 7.86
N TRP A 34 17.40 -10.30 9.03
CA TRP A 34 16.79 -10.00 10.33
C TRP A 34 17.86 -9.64 11.36
N ASN A 35 18.85 -8.89 10.90
CA ASN A 35 19.94 -8.43 11.75
C ASN A 35 19.48 -7.26 12.63
N LYS A 36 20.39 -6.68 13.41
CA LYS A 36 20.07 -5.51 14.25
C LYS A 36 19.55 -4.35 13.38
N ARG A 37 18.34 -3.87 13.68
CA ARG A 37 17.82 -2.60 13.15
C ARG A 37 18.52 -1.42 13.82
N THR A 38 18.86 -0.41 13.04
CA THR A 38 19.66 0.74 13.51
C THR A 38 19.10 2.06 13.00
N GLY A 39 19.56 3.18 13.56
CA GLY A 39 19.10 4.52 13.22
C GLY A 39 18.38 5.17 14.39
N THR A 40 18.20 6.50 14.30
CA THR A 40 17.66 7.34 15.37
C THR A 40 16.34 6.83 15.92
N PHE A 41 15.44 6.29 15.07
CA PHE A 41 14.19 5.71 15.55
C PHE A 41 14.44 4.53 16.48
N TYR A 42 15.27 3.57 16.08
CA TYR A 42 15.54 2.36 16.87
C TYR A 42 16.48 2.60 18.05
N GLU A 43 17.12 3.77 18.15
CA GLU A 43 17.80 4.21 19.39
C GLU A 43 16.80 4.66 20.45
N LEU A 44 15.70 5.32 20.03
CA LEU A 44 14.62 5.78 20.91
C LEU A 44 13.61 4.67 21.23
N TYR A 45 13.31 3.82 20.24
CA TYR A 45 12.38 2.70 20.32
C TYR A 45 13.11 1.41 19.94
N PRO A 46 13.88 0.82 20.87
CA PRO A 46 14.69 -0.36 20.59
C PRO A 46 13.88 -1.52 20.04
N TYR A 47 14.33 -2.05 18.91
CA TYR A 47 13.77 -3.24 18.30
C TYR A 47 14.21 -4.50 19.07
N SER A 48 13.24 -5.31 19.49
CA SER A 48 13.48 -6.64 20.09
C SER A 48 12.67 -7.70 19.35
N ARG A 49 13.27 -8.88 19.17
CA ARG A 49 12.71 -9.98 18.38
C ARG A 49 12.43 -11.15 19.31
N ASN A 50 11.16 -11.52 19.46
CA ASN A 50 10.65 -12.58 20.35
C ASN A 50 10.59 -12.23 21.85
N GLY A 51 9.70 -12.91 22.58
CA GLY A 51 9.42 -12.67 24.01
C GLY A 51 8.35 -11.60 24.25
N GLU A 52 8.14 -11.20 25.50
CA GLU A 52 7.21 -10.10 25.83
C GLU A 52 7.63 -8.76 25.18
N GLU A 53 8.92 -8.60 24.85
CA GLU A 53 9.48 -7.42 24.18
C GLU A 53 9.17 -7.35 22.67
N ALA A 54 8.69 -8.44 22.06
CA ALA A 54 8.27 -8.49 20.65
C ALA A 54 7.04 -7.61 20.35
N LEU A 55 6.33 -7.14 21.38
CA LEU A 55 5.24 -6.17 21.23
C LEU A 55 5.73 -4.80 20.72
N ASN A 56 7.05 -4.57 20.68
CA ASN A 56 7.69 -3.34 20.19
C ASN A 56 8.26 -3.48 18.76
N GLU A 57 7.80 -4.47 17.98
CA GLU A 57 8.26 -4.70 16.60
C GLU A 57 7.68 -3.64 15.63
N VAL A 58 8.37 -2.50 15.50
CA VAL A 58 7.99 -1.42 14.56
C VAL A 58 8.73 -1.56 13.24
N SER A 59 8.03 -1.53 12.10
CA SER A 59 8.62 -1.64 10.75
C SER A 59 9.43 -0.41 10.34
N ASN A 60 10.28 -0.56 9.33
CA ASN A 60 10.98 0.58 8.73
C ASN A 60 9.99 1.59 8.11
N GLU A 61 8.86 1.13 7.57
CA GLU A 61 7.83 2.01 7.03
C GLU A 61 7.18 2.87 8.12
N MET A 62 6.84 2.27 9.27
CA MET A 62 6.26 2.99 10.40
C MET A 62 7.28 3.93 11.06
N ALA A 63 8.54 3.52 11.16
CA ALA A 63 9.60 4.40 11.64
C ALA A 63 9.86 5.58 10.69
N SER A 64 9.75 5.39 9.37
CA SER A 64 9.78 6.47 8.38
C SER A 64 8.55 7.38 8.48
N ALA A 65 7.36 6.83 8.75
CA ALA A 65 6.16 7.60 9.02
C ALA A 65 6.33 8.48 10.27
N TRP A 66 6.89 7.94 11.34
CA TRP A 66 7.27 8.72 12.53
C TRP A 66 8.22 9.87 12.19
N ALA A 67 9.20 9.65 11.30
CA ALA A 67 10.08 10.73 10.87
C ALA A 67 9.34 11.85 10.13
N ALA A 68 8.39 11.50 9.27
CA ALA A 68 7.54 12.48 8.59
C ALA A 68 6.71 13.28 9.61
N SER A 69 6.08 12.63 10.60
CA SER A 69 5.34 13.30 11.67
C SER A 69 6.20 14.27 12.47
N VAL A 70 7.43 13.87 12.83
CA VAL A 70 8.38 14.75 13.54
C VAL A 70 8.80 15.95 12.69
N VAL A 71 8.92 15.79 11.37
CA VAL A 71 9.16 16.93 10.47
C VAL A 71 7.99 17.90 10.51
N ILE A 72 6.74 17.41 10.49
CA ILE A 72 5.55 18.27 10.61
C ILE A 72 5.55 19.00 11.96
N ASP A 73 5.78 18.28 13.07
CA ASP A 73 5.87 18.88 14.41
C ASP A 73 6.90 20.02 14.43
N ALA A 74 8.08 19.80 13.83
CA ALA A 74 9.12 20.81 13.77
C ALA A 74 8.70 22.04 12.95
N LEU A 75 8.00 21.86 11.82
CA LEU A 75 7.50 22.96 11.01
C LEU A 75 6.45 23.79 11.76
N GLU A 76 5.49 23.13 12.40
CA GLU A 76 4.45 23.77 13.22
C GLU A 76 5.07 24.55 14.39
N MET A 77 6.08 23.98 15.06
CA MET A 77 6.79 24.65 16.15
C MET A 77 7.62 25.85 15.69
N ILE A 78 8.24 25.77 14.51
CA ILE A 78 8.99 26.89 13.92
C ILE A 78 8.02 28.02 13.57
N ASP A 79 6.91 27.70 12.91
CA ASP A 79 5.89 28.66 12.48
C ASP A 79 5.22 29.37 13.66
N ALA A 80 4.91 28.62 14.73
CA ALA A 80 4.33 29.16 15.96
C ALA A 80 5.33 29.90 16.86
N SER A 81 6.61 29.98 16.50
CA SER A 81 7.64 30.61 17.34
C SER A 81 7.45 32.13 17.45
N GLU A 82 7.52 32.65 18.69
CA GLU A 82 7.54 34.10 18.95
C GLU A 82 8.90 34.75 18.59
N ASP A 83 9.95 33.96 18.37
CA ASP A 83 11.24 34.47 17.92
C ASP A 83 11.20 34.65 16.39
N GLU A 84 11.19 35.91 15.95
CA GLU A 84 11.23 36.28 14.53
C GLU A 84 12.45 35.70 13.78
N ASN A 85 13.54 35.37 14.48
CA ASN A 85 14.68 34.71 13.85
C ASN A 85 14.45 33.24 13.54
N ILE A 86 13.50 32.61 14.23
CA ILE A 86 13.12 31.21 14.05
C ILE A 86 11.97 31.13 13.04
N ASN A 87 10.86 31.83 13.29
CA ASN A 87 9.66 31.71 12.44
C ASN A 87 9.88 32.17 10.99
N LYS A 88 10.86 33.05 10.71
CA LYS A 88 11.20 33.45 9.34
C LYS A 88 11.61 32.28 8.44
N ALA A 89 12.01 31.14 9.00
CA ALA A 89 12.36 29.95 8.23
C ALA A 89 11.16 29.30 7.54
N THR A 90 9.94 29.55 8.03
CA THR A 90 8.68 29.06 7.45
C THR A 90 7.81 30.19 6.87
N ALA A 91 8.28 31.45 6.87
CA ALA A 91 7.47 32.60 6.47
C ALA A 91 6.85 32.53 5.06
N ASP A 92 7.52 31.82 4.14
CA ASP A 92 7.04 31.60 2.77
C ASP A 92 6.38 30.22 2.56
N LEU A 93 6.10 29.48 3.65
CA LEU A 93 5.52 28.14 3.61
C LEU A 93 4.08 28.16 4.13
N ALA A 94 3.19 27.48 3.42
CA ALA A 94 1.89 27.08 3.97
C ALA A 94 2.07 25.78 4.76
N VAL A 95 2.42 25.88 6.05
CA VAL A 95 2.76 24.73 6.90
C VAL A 95 1.58 23.77 7.14
N ASP A 96 0.36 24.24 6.90
CA ASP A 96 -0.91 23.50 7.00
C ASP A 96 -1.34 22.86 5.66
N LYS A 97 -0.50 22.90 4.62
CA LYS A 97 -0.78 22.36 3.29
C LYS A 97 0.28 21.37 2.87
N LEU A 98 0.06 20.09 3.19
CA LEU A 98 1.12 19.09 3.18
C LEU A 98 0.82 17.97 2.19
N ALA A 99 1.75 17.79 1.24
CA ALA A 99 1.83 16.59 0.42
C ALA A 99 3.04 15.73 0.83
N VAL A 100 2.94 14.42 0.70
CA VAL A 100 4.06 13.48 0.88
C VAL A 100 4.25 12.64 -0.36
N THR A 101 5.49 12.52 -0.82
CA THR A 101 5.85 11.77 -2.03
C THR A 101 7.07 10.89 -1.81
N GLY A 102 7.16 9.84 -2.62
CA GLY A 102 8.35 9.03 -2.78
C GLY A 102 8.16 7.98 -3.87
N PHE A 103 9.24 7.38 -4.36
CA PHE A 103 9.20 6.37 -5.41
C PHE A 103 9.73 5.01 -4.93
N SER A 104 9.12 3.91 -5.36
CA SER A 104 9.45 2.56 -4.91
C SER A 104 9.30 2.40 -3.40
N ILE A 105 10.38 2.02 -2.72
CA ILE A 105 10.51 1.97 -1.26
C ILE A 105 10.08 3.28 -0.61
N ASN A 106 10.49 4.40 -1.19
CA ASN A 106 10.14 5.73 -0.69
C ASN A 106 8.65 6.02 -0.91
N GLY A 107 8.04 5.42 -1.94
CA GLY A 107 6.59 5.44 -2.16
C GLY A 107 5.83 4.69 -1.07
N LYS A 108 6.35 3.54 -0.62
CA LYS A 108 5.81 2.80 0.53
C LYS A 108 5.88 3.66 1.80
N TYR A 109 7.01 4.34 2.05
CA TYR A 109 7.15 5.27 3.17
C TYR A 109 6.18 6.45 3.08
N ALA A 110 6.01 7.05 1.90
CA ALA A 110 5.05 8.13 1.68
C ALA A 110 3.61 7.66 1.94
N PHE A 111 3.25 6.46 1.46
CA PHE A 111 1.95 5.87 1.71
C PHE A 111 1.67 5.69 3.20
N VAL A 112 2.54 4.98 3.92
CA VAL A 112 2.37 4.72 5.35
C VAL A 112 2.38 6.02 6.15
N SER A 113 3.21 7.00 5.78
CA SER A 113 3.19 8.33 6.42
C SER A 113 1.81 8.99 6.32
N ALA A 114 1.22 9.02 5.13
CA ALA A 114 -0.11 9.60 4.93
C ALA A 114 -1.23 8.81 5.63
N VAL A 115 -1.13 7.48 5.68
CA VAL A 115 -2.12 6.65 6.39
C VAL A 115 -2.15 6.95 7.88
N PHE A 116 -0.99 7.18 8.51
CA PHE A 116 -0.88 7.31 9.96
C PHE A 116 -0.73 8.74 10.50
N ASP A 117 -0.58 9.74 9.63
CA ASP A 117 -0.59 11.17 10.00
C ASP A 117 -1.68 11.90 9.19
N ASP A 118 -2.71 12.38 9.89
CA ASP A 118 -3.89 13.02 9.31
C ASP A 118 -3.63 14.46 8.85
N ARG A 119 -2.48 15.05 9.22
CA ARG A 119 -2.04 16.37 8.75
C ARG A 119 -1.53 16.37 7.31
N ILE A 120 -1.34 15.20 6.70
CA ILE A 120 -0.89 15.06 5.32
C ILE A 120 -2.08 15.03 4.37
N ASP A 121 -2.32 16.11 3.64
CA ASP A 121 -3.48 16.28 2.76
C ASP A 121 -3.43 15.51 1.43
N VAL A 122 -2.22 15.29 0.88
CA VAL A 122 -2.04 14.60 -0.41
C VAL A 122 -0.94 13.54 -0.32
N CYS A 123 -1.29 12.29 -0.64
CA CYS A 123 -0.37 11.18 -0.73
C CYS A 123 0.04 10.91 -2.19
N ILE A 124 1.33 10.80 -2.48
CA ILE A 124 1.85 10.48 -3.83
C ILE A 124 2.78 9.27 -3.73
N PRO A 125 2.23 8.05 -3.65
CA PRO A 125 3.02 6.83 -3.60
C PRO A 125 3.41 6.39 -5.02
N GLY A 126 4.64 6.69 -5.44
CA GLY A 126 5.17 6.31 -6.74
C GLY A 126 5.68 4.87 -6.74
N ALA A 127 5.20 4.04 -7.67
CA ALA A 127 5.53 2.62 -7.83
C ALA A 127 5.67 1.89 -6.49
N ALA A 128 4.74 2.15 -5.57
CA ALA A 128 4.86 1.69 -4.20
C ALA A 128 4.45 0.22 -4.08
N GLY A 129 3.55 -0.27 -4.93
CA GLY A 129 3.24 -1.70 -5.05
C GLY A 129 2.87 -2.36 -3.72
N ALA A 130 3.30 -3.60 -3.54
CA ALA A 130 3.08 -4.39 -2.33
C ALA A 130 3.55 -3.64 -1.06
N THR A 131 2.84 -3.75 0.07
CA THR A 131 3.03 -2.91 1.29
C THR A 131 2.74 -1.41 1.13
N GLY A 132 2.67 -0.92 -0.11
CA GLY A 132 2.06 0.35 -0.48
C GLY A 132 0.56 0.22 -0.75
N PRO A 133 0.01 0.87 -1.81
CA PRO A 133 -1.42 0.87 -2.10
C PRO A 133 -1.94 -0.43 -2.75
N SER A 134 -1.07 -1.29 -3.27
CA SER A 134 -1.43 -2.56 -3.92
C SER A 134 -2.10 -3.55 -2.95
N PRO A 135 -3.36 -3.95 -3.18
CA PRO A 135 -4.02 -4.94 -2.34
C PRO A 135 -3.36 -6.33 -2.40
N TRP A 136 -3.33 -7.01 -1.25
CA TRP A 136 -2.81 -8.35 -1.09
C TRP A 136 -3.67 -9.44 -1.73
N ARG A 137 -4.98 -9.19 -1.88
CA ARG A 137 -5.93 -10.16 -2.47
C ARG A 137 -5.90 -10.20 -4.00
N TYR A 138 -5.47 -9.11 -4.66
CA TYR A 138 -5.58 -8.95 -6.10
C TYR A 138 -4.21 -9.03 -6.80
N VAL A 139 -3.65 -10.24 -6.77
CA VAL A 139 -2.40 -10.56 -7.47
C VAL A 139 -2.69 -10.85 -8.94
N TYR A 140 -1.82 -10.41 -9.83
CA TYR A 140 -1.89 -10.69 -11.26
C TYR A 140 -0.58 -11.31 -11.78
N ARG A 141 -0.71 -12.28 -12.67
CA ARG A 141 0.37 -12.90 -13.45
C ARG A 141 -0.24 -13.58 -14.67
N GLY A 142 0.36 -13.35 -15.84
CA GLY A 142 -0.15 -13.85 -17.13
C GLY A 142 -1.38 -13.11 -17.63
N GLN A 143 -1.75 -11.96 -17.04
CA GLN A 143 -2.82 -11.12 -17.57
C GLN A 143 -2.32 -10.42 -18.83
N GLU A 144 -3.18 -10.33 -19.84
CA GLU A 144 -2.90 -9.80 -21.17
C GLU A 144 -3.62 -8.46 -21.34
N TYR A 145 -2.88 -7.48 -21.80
CA TYR A 145 -3.34 -6.12 -22.01
C TYR A 145 -3.02 -5.67 -23.44
N ASP A 146 -4.00 -5.16 -24.16
CA ASP A 146 -3.84 -4.49 -25.44
C ASP A 146 -4.11 -3.00 -25.28
N TRP A 147 -3.03 -2.23 -25.21
CA TRP A 147 -3.05 -0.79 -25.02
C TRP A 147 -3.39 -0.01 -26.29
N THR A 148 -3.61 -0.66 -27.44
CA THR A 148 -3.82 0.00 -28.73
C THR A 148 -4.94 1.03 -28.67
N GLY A 149 -4.66 2.25 -29.16
CA GLY A 149 -5.63 3.35 -29.19
C GLY A 149 -5.82 4.10 -27.87
N THR A 150 -5.03 3.78 -26.84
CA THR A 150 -5.01 4.52 -25.57
C THR A 150 -3.87 5.56 -25.52
N ASP A 151 -3.99 6.52 -24.61
CA ASP A 151 -2.94 7.51 -24.31
C ASP A 151 -1.70 6.90 -23.63
N TYR A 152 -1.75 5.60 -23.30
CA TYR A 152 -0.68 4.86 -22.65
C TYR A 152 0.16 4.04 -23.62
N THR A 153 -0.09 4.14 -24.93
CA THR A 153 0.76 3.53 -25.96
C THR A 153 2.14 4.18 -26.06
N ASN A 154 3.09 3.45 -26.63
CA ASN A 154 4.38 3.99 -27.04
C ASN A 154 4.77 3.37 -28.38
N PRO A 155 5.04 4.16 -29.44
CA PRO A 155 5.41 3.62 -30.75
C PRO A 155 6.66 2.72 -30.77
N LYS A 156 7.46 2.74 -29.70
CA LYS A 156 8.68 1.92 -29.55
C LYS A 156 8.48 0.65 -28.74
N VAL A 157 7.27 0.40 -28.23
CA VAL A 157 6.94 -0.73 -27.36
C VAL A 157 5.71 -1.41 -27.94
N ASP A 158 5.68 -2.74 -27.88
CA ASP A 158 4.50 -3.50 -28.28
C ASP A 158 3.28 -3.07 -27.45
N SER A 159 2.15 -2.79 -28.09
CA SER A 159 0.91 -2.43 -27.38
C SER A 159 0.28 -3.64 -26.71
N GLU A 160 0.54 -4.84 -27.21
CA GLU A 160 0.17 -6.09 -26.56
C GLU A 160 1.21 -6.42 -25.49
N GLN A 161 0.76 -6.55 -24.24
CA GLN A 161 1.61 -6.80 -23.10
C GLN A 161 1.08 -7.96 -22.26
N VAL A 162 2.01 -8.72 -21.68
CA VAL A 162 1.67 -9.78 -20.73
C VAL A 162 2.31 -9.45 -19.38
N ALA A 163 1.48 -9.29 -18.36
CA ALA A 163 1.92 -9.00 -17.02
C ALA A 163 2.65 -10.20 -16.43
N TRP A 164 3.93 -10.07 -16.12
CA TRP A 164 4.76 -11.21 -15.68
C TRP A 164 4.65 -11.50 -14.17
N GLY A 165 4.09 -10.58 -13.39
CA GLY A 165 3.79 -10.75 -11.96
C GLY A 165 3.88 -9.46 -11.16
N THR A 166 3.17 -9.37 -10.04
CA THR A 166 3.34 -8.35 -9.00
C THR A 166 4.04 -8.94 -7.78
N GLU A 167 4.72 -8.10 -6.99
CA GLU A 167 5.12 -8.46 -5.63
C GLU A 167 3.89 -8.93 -4.82
N VAL A 168 4.01 -10.06 -4.14
CA VAL A 168 2.95 -10.65 -3.29
C VAL A 168 3.42 -10.74 -1.84
N MET A 169 2.51 -10.85 -0.88
CA MET A 169 2.83 -10.91 0.55
C MET A 169 3.98 -11.88 0.91
N ALA A 170 3.97 -13.10 0.36
CA ALA A 170 5.05 -14.06 0.59
C ALA A 170 6.37 -13.68 -0.11
N ASN A 171 6.29 -13.01 -1.26
CA ASN A 171 7.46 -12.45 -1.95
C ASN A 171 8.01 -11.28 -1.15
N SER A 172 7.17 -10.37 -0.66
CA SER A 172 7.54 -9.23 0.19
C SER A 172 8.23 -9.75 1.47
N ILE A 173 7.66 -10.75 2.15
CA ILE A 173 8.30 -11.39 3.31
C ILE A 173 9.60 -12.12 2.95
N ARG A 174 9.86 -12.48 1.68
CA ARG A 174 11.12 -13.13 1.24
C ARG A 174 12.14 -12.17 0.61
N HIS A 175 11.73 -11.06 0.04
CA HIS A 175 12.55 -10.17 -0.78
C HIS A 175 12.61 -8.74 -0.19
N ASN A 176 11.64 -8.37 0.64
CA ASN A 176 11.57 -7.12 1.41
C ASN A 176 11.65 -7.27 2.93
N ARG A 177 11.60 -8.48 3.49
CA ARG A 177 11.91 -8.93 4.86
C ARG A 177 11.89 -7.84 5.96
N VAL A 178 12.78 -6.86 5.92
CA VAL A 178 12.93 -5.79 6.92
C VAL A 178 11.90 -4.65 6.83
N ARG A 179 11.10 -4.58 5.75
CA ARG A 179 10.27 -3.41 5.42
C ARG A 179 8.84 -3.56 5.91
N GLU A 180 8.36 -4.80 5.98
CA GLU A 180 7.05 -5.12 6.52
C GLU A 180 6.98 -5.03 8.05
N THR A 181 5.77 -4.91 8.57
CA THR A 181 5.49 -5.21 9.97
C THR A 181 5.63 -6.73 10.19
N GLU A 182 6.40 -7.12 11.20
CA GLU A 182 6.47 -8.52 11.68
C GLU A 182 5.10 -9.01 12.20
N LEU A 183 4.12 -8.09 12.31
CA LEU A 183 2.70 -8.37 12.42
C LEU A 183 2.21 -9.44 11.41
N PHE A 184 2.69 -9.43 10.15
CA PHE A 184 2.34 -10.49 9.19
C PHE A 184 2.81 -11.87 9.64
N ARG A 185 3.92 -11.98 10.38
CA ARG A 185 4.36 -13.25 10.97
C ARG A 185 3.46 -13.72 12.10
N HIS A 186 2.90 -12.80 12.89
CA HIS A 186 1.99 -13.14 13.99
C HIS A 186 0.62 -13.61 13.50
N PHE A 187 0.10 -13.01 12.43
CA PHE A 187 -1.16 -13.45 11.80
C PHE A 187 -1.00 -14.71 10.92
N LEU A 188 0.22 -15.06 10.56
CA LEU A 188 0.55 -16.22 9.74
C LEU A 188 1.39 -17.20 10.57
N THR A 189 0.74 -18.03 11.39
CA THR A 189 1.39 -19.02 12.26
C THR A 189 2.49 -19.80 11.50
N PRO A 190 3.70 -19.98 12.06
CA PRO A 190 4.75 -20.76 11.42
C PRO A 190 4.26 -22.16 11.04
N GLY A 191 4.20 -22.47 9.75
CA GLY A 191 3.60 -23.70 9.20
C GLY A 191 2.46 -23.44 8.21
N HIS A 192 1.66 -22.38 8.42
CA HIS A 192 0.55 -21.99 7.54
C HIS A 192 0.93 -20.93 6.51
N PHE A 193 2.16 -20.41 6.58
CA PHE A 193 2.72 -19.38 5.70
C PHE A 193 2.66 -19.70 4.20
N TYR A 194 2.51 -20.98 3.86
CA TYR A 194 2.43 -21.50 2.50
C TYR A 194 1.15 -22.30 2.23
N GLU A 195 0.28 -22.42 3.23
CA GLU A 195 -1.00 -23.11 3.06
C GLU A 195 -1.98 -22.13 2.44
N PHE A 196 -2.40 -22.39 1.21
CA PHE A 196 -3.51 -21.69 0.59
C PHE A 196 -4.80 -22.17 1.25
N GLU A 197 -5.71 -21.26 1.58
CA GLU A 197 -7.09 -21.68 1.84
C GLU A 197 -7.68 -22.23 0.54
N ASP A 198 -8.45 -23.32 0.60
CA ASP A 198 -9.14 -23.85 -0.57
C ASP A 198 -10.01 -22.75 -1.21
N GLY A 199 -9.69 -22.39 -2.45
CA GLY A 199 -10.36 -21.31 -3.19
C GLY A 199 -9.77 -19.90 -3.02
N ALA A 200 -8.69 -19.71 -2.26
CA ALA A 200 -8.01 -18.43 -2.15
C ALA A 200 -6.93 -18.23 -3.23
N TYR A 201 -6.93 -17.06 -3.87
CA TYR A 201 -5.93 -16.65 -4.85
C TYR A 201 -4.60 -16.16 -4.22
N GLY A 202 -4.52 -16.06 -2.90
CA GLY A 202 -3.32 -15.64 -2.17
C GLY A 202 -3.53 -15.53 -0.65
N TYR A 203 -2.44 -15.22 0.06
CA TYR A 203 -2.40 -15.12 1.54
C TYR A 203 -3.23 -13.98 2.12
N GLY A 204 -3.54 -12.95 1.31
CA GLY A 204 -4.27 -11.76 1.74
C GLY A 204 -5.64 -12.04 2.33
N THR A 205 -6.29 -13.14 1.94
CA THR A 205 -7.62 -13.54 2.43
C THR A 205 -7.71 -13.74 3.94
N ARG A 206 -6.58 -14.00 4.61
CA ARG A 206 -6.51 -14.17 6.07
C ARG A 206 -6.46 -12.87 6.86
N LEU A 207 -6.14 -11.75 6.21
CA LEU A 207 -6.10 -10.46 6.89
C LEU A 207 -7.52 -9.92 7.08
N PRO A 208 -7.85 -9.29 8.22
CA PRO A 208 -9.15 -8.64 8.39
C PRO A 208 -9.24 -7.29 7.64
N TYR A 209 -8.22 -6.93 6.86
CA TYR A 209 -8.15 -5.73 6.05
C TYR A 209 -7.35 -6.01 4.76
N ASP A 210 -7.34 -5.05 3.85
CA ASP A 210 -6.46 -4.96 2.69
C ASP A 210 -5.97 -3.52 2.44
N GLN A 211 -5.05 -3.32 1.50
CA GLN A 211 -4.45 -1.99 1.27
C GLN A 211 -5.46 -0.96 0.76
N ASN A 212 -6.51 -1.39 0.05
CA ASN A 212 -7.60 -0.48 -0.31
C ASN A 212 -8.35 0.07 0.91
N ASP A 213 -8.36 -0.64 2.05
CA ASP A 213 -8.92 -0.11 3.30
C ASP A 213 -8.04 1.01 3.85
N LEU A 214 -6.71 0.88 3.72
CA LEU A 214 -5.76 1.93 4.12
C LEU A 214 -5.83 3.14 3.19
N ILE A 215 -6.04 2.95 1.88
CA ILE A 215 -6.34 4.08 0.99
C ILE A 215 -7.64 4.76 1.43
N ALA A 216 -8.66 3.98 1.80
CA ALA A 216 -9.94 4.54 2.26
C ALA A 216 -9.81 5.37 3.55
N THR A 217 -8.85 5.08 4.43
CA THR A 217 -8.58 5.92 5.62
C THR A 217 -7.98 7.28 5.29
N LEU A 218 -7.56 7.51 4.04
CA LEU A 218 -7.14 8.83 3.61
C LEU A 218 -8.33 9.78 3.51
N ALA A 219 -9.55 9.32 3.22
CA ALA A 219 -10.71 10.18 3.02
C ALA A 219 -10.92 11.16 4.20
N PRO A 220 -11.12 12.48 3.96
CA PRO A 220 -11.34 13.14 2.66
C PRO A 220 -10.07 13.62 1.94
N ARG A 221 -8.88 13.21 2.37
CA ARG A 221 -7.56 13.59 1.81
C ARG A 221 -7.33 12.89 0.47
N ALA A 222 -6.42 13.44 -0.33
CA ALA A 222 -6.19 12.99 -1.69
C ALA A 222 -5.05 11.98 -1.83
N ILE A 223 -5.08 11.20 -2.91
CA ILE A 223 -4.02 10.29 -3.33
C ILE A 223 -3.79 10.40 -4.84
N ILE A 224 -2.52 10.37 -5.27
CA ILE A 224 -2.10 10.31 -6.67
C ILE A 224 -1.30 9.02 -6.87
N ILE A 225 -1.88 8.03 -7.52
CA ILE A 225 -1.18 6.79 -7.88
C ILE A 225 -0.22 7.09 -9.03
N GLU A 226 1.08 7.08 -8.76
CA GLU A 226 2.13 7.25 -9.77
C GLU A 226 2.75 5.89 -10.09
N ASN A 227 2.76 5.47 -11.34
CA ASN A 227 3.43 4.24 -11.75
C ASN A 227 3.76 4.27 -13.26
N THR A 228 4.15 3.16 -13.87
CA THR A 228 4.15 2.95 -15.33
C THR A 228 3.19 1.83 -15.66
N VAL A 229 2.43 1.94 -16.74
CA VAL A 229 1.39 0.93 -17.05
C VAL A 229 1.94 -0.50 -17.23
N ASN A 230 3.23 -0.67 -17.50
CA ASN A 230 3.90 -1.96 -17.56
C ASN A 230 5.02 -2.17 -16.52
N ASP A 231 5.02 -1.42 -15.42
CA ASP A 231 5.83 -1.72 -14.24
C ASP A 231 5.09 -2.75 -13.37
N TYR A 232 5.12 -4.01 -13.83
CA TYR A 232 4.29 -5.06 -13.27
C TYR A 232 4.73 -5.48 -11.87
N ASN A 233 6.04 -5.47 -11.59
CA ASN A 233 6.57 -5.87 -10.29
C ASN A 233 5.99 -5.01 -9.17
N ASP A 234 5.97 -3.69 -9.41
CA ASP A 234 5.54 -2.69 -8.45
C ASP A 234 4.04 -2.40 -8.51
N GLY A 235 3.25 -3.37 -8.98
CA GLY A 235 1.81 -3.38 -8.76
C GLY A 235 1.03 -2.37 -9.59
N CYS A 236 1.47 -1.98 -10.79
CA CYS A 236 0.79 -0.94 -11.59
C CYS A 236 -0.73 -1.14 -11.72
N THR A 237 -1.20 -2.38 -11.95
CA THR A 237 -2.63 -2.70 -12.06
C THR A 237 -3.33 -2.71 -10.70
N SER A 238 -2.68 -3.27 -9.69
CA SER A 238 -3.27 -3.49 -8.37
C SER A 238 -3.27 -2.22 -7.50
N ASP A 239 -2.27 -1.34 -7.64
CA ASP A 239 -2.27 0.00 -7.06
C ASP A 239 -3.50 0.79 -7.53
N CYS A 240 -3.78 0.76 -8.84
CA CYS A 240 -4.96 1.42 -9.41
C CYS A 240 -6.27 0.78 -8.91
N LEU A 241 -6.31 -0.56 -8.86
CA LEU A 241 -7.47 -1.30 -8.38
C LEU A 241 -7.77 -0.94 -6.92
N GLY A 242 -6.74 -0.89 -6.07
CA GLY A 242 -6.89 -0.52 -4.67
C GLY A 242 -7.50 0.87 -4.52
N ALA A 243 -7.02 1.83 -5.32
CA ALA A 243 -7.54 3.19 -5.32
C ALA A 243 -9.00 3.25 -5.83
N GLU A 244 -9.35 2.51 -6.88
CA GLU A 244 -10.74 2.47 -7.37
C GLU A 244 -11.71 1.88 -6.34
N ILE A 245 -11.32 0.79 -5.66
CA ILE A 245 -12.10 0.19 -4.58
C ILE A 245 -12.29 1.20 -3.44
N ALA A 246 -11.21 1.87 -3.02
CA ALA A 246 -11.27 2.90 -1.99
C ALA A 246 -12.18 4.07 -2.38
N GLY A 247 -12.25 4.40 -3.67
CA GLY A 247 -13.17 5.40 -4.22
C GLY A 247 -14.64 5.16 -3.85
N SER A 248 -15.05 3.90 -3.60
CA SER A 248 -16.41 3.59 -3.15
C SER A 248 -16.70 4.18 -1.77
N VAL A 249 -15.72 4.18 -0.87
CA VAL A 249 -15.80 4.79 0.46
C VAL A 249 -15.89 6.31 0.33
N TYR A 250 -15.06 6.92 -0.53
CA TYR A 250 -15.13 8.37 -0.80
C TYR A 250 -16.52 8.77 -1.29
N ARG A 251 -17.09 8.03 -2.26
CA ARG A 251 -18.45 8.26 -2.77
C ARG A 251 -19.53 8.07 -1.70
N ASN A 252 -19.37 7.08 -0.83
CA ASN A 252 -20.29 6.82 0.29
C ASN A 252 -20.26 7.94 1.35
N LEU A 253 -19.11 8.59 1.53
CA LEU A 253 -18.95 9.79 2.35
C LEU A 253 -19.49 11.07 1.69
N GLY A 254 -20.01 10.99 0.47
CA GLY A 254 -20.54 12.12 -0.29
C GLY A 254 -19.46 12.98 -0.97
N LEU A 255 -18.24 12.47 -1.07
CA LEU A 255 -17.12 13.13 -1.73
C LEU A 255 -17.15 12.85 -3.24
N VAL A 256 -16.57 13.78 -4.01
CA VAL A 256 -16.29 13.57 -5.44
C VAL A 256 -14.98 12.80 -5.54
N SER A 257 -15.06 11.46 -5.57
CA SER A 257 -13.86 10.60 -5.54
C SER A 257 -12.87 10.93 -6.67
N SER A 258 -13.38 11.29 -7.86
CA SER A 258 -12.55 11.68 -9.00
C SER A 258 -11.75 12.95 -8.77
N ASP A 259 -12.12 13.81 -7.81
CA ASP A 259 -11.33 14.99 -7.46
C ASP A 259 -10.21 14.67 -6.47
N LEU A 260 -10.28 13.54 -5.76
CA LEU A 260 -9.38 13.19 -4.66
C LEU A 260 -8.50 11.97 -4.95
N ILE A 261 -8.92 11.09 -5.84
CA ILE A 261 -8.17 9.91 -6.28
C ILE A 261 -7.74 10.14 -7.72
N LYS A 262 -6.43 10.20 -7.93
CA LYS A 262 -5.82 10.50 -9.24
C LYS A 262 -4.94 9.35 -9.70
N TYR A 263 -4.89 9.13 -11.00
CA TYR A 263 -4.08 8.13 -11.67
C TYR A 263 -3.08 8.81 -12.59
N ASN A 264 -1.80 8.72 -12.27
CA ASN A 264 -0.74 9.38 -13.01
C ASN A 264 0.28 8.36 -13.48
N LEU A 265 -0.14 7.41 -14.31
CA LEU A 265 0.76 6.36 -14.81
C LEU A 265 1.46 6.83 -16.08
N ARG A 266 2.75 6.50 -16.25
CA ARG A 266 3.45 6.72 -17.53
C ARG A 266 2.96 5.72 -18.57
N SER A 267 3.01 6.12 -19.84
CA SER A 267 2.81 5.24 -20.99
C SER A 267 3.86 4.12 -21.04
N LEU A 268 3.59 3.10 -21.85
CA LEU A 268 4.46 1.93 -22.05
C LEU A 268 5.94 2.31 -22.23
N LYS A 269 6.82 1.59 -21.56
CA LYS A 269 8.28 1.75 -21.67
C LYS A 269 8.92 0.41 -21.99
N THR A 270 10.08 0.44 -22.65
CA THR A 270 10.84 -0.78 -22.99
C THR A 270 11.41 -1.46 -21.76
N GLY A 271 11.42 -2.79 -21.73
CA GLY A 271 12.06 -3.58 -20.68
C GLY A 271 11.19 -3.74 -19.43
N ASP A 272 11.81 -3.63 -18.26
CA ASP A 272 11.16 -3.67 -16.94
C ASP A 272 11.22 -2.27 -16.31
N PRO A 273 10.23 -1.40 -16.59
CA PRO A 273 10.42 0.03 -16.47
C PRO A 273 10.09 0.58 -15.10
N HIS A 274 11.09 0.61 -14.23
CA HIS A 274 10.96 1.22 -12.92
C HIS A 274 11.42 2.70 -12.90
N GLY A 275 10.51 3.64 -12.65
CA GLY A 275 10.86 5.06 -12.47
C GLY A 275 9.74 6.06 -12.76
N SER A 276 10.07 7.34 -12.63
CA SER A 276 9.20 8.48 -12.96
C SER A 276 9.82 9.38 -14.03
N ASP A 277 9.02 10.26 -14.64
CA ASP A 277 9.50 11.27 -15.59
C ASP A 277 8.96 12.67 -15.27
N THR A 278 9.49 13.68 -15.96
CA THR A 278 9.11 15.08 -15.76
C THR A 278 7.63 15.32 -16.06
N ALA A 279 7.08 14.72 -17.11
CA ALA A 279 5.67 14.91 -17.47
C ALA A 279 4.72 14.38 -16.38
N GLN A 280 5.05 13.23 -15.78
CA GLN A 280 4.34 12.71 -14.62
C GLN A 280 4.39 13.70 -13.45
N ARG A 281 5.57 14.16 -13.06
CA ARG A 281 5.76 15.08 -11.92
C ARG A 281 5.11 16.45 -12.16
N ASP A 282 5.12 16.94 -13.39
CA ASP A 282 4.47 18.21 -13.76
C ASP A 282 2.94 18.12 -13.61
N ARG A 283 2.32 17.00 -14.00
CA ARG A 283 0.89 16.76 -13.76
C ARG A 283 0.55 16.71 -12.27
N SER A 284 1.38 16.03 -11.47
CA SER A 284 1.23 16.01 -10.01
C SER A 284 1.36 17.42 -9.43
N ALA A 285 2.29 18.24 -9.94
CA ALA A 285 2.46 19.64 -9.52
C ALA A 285 1.25 20.52 -9.86
N GLU A 286 0.65 20.34 -11.06
CA GLU A 286 -0.60 21.00 -11.44
C GLU A 286 -1.74 20.63 -10.49
N TYR A 287 -1.88 19.34 -10.17
CA TYR A 287 -2.90 18.89 -9.22
C TYR A 287 -2.68 19.42 -7.81
N LEU A 288 -1.45 19.45 -7.30
CA LEU A 288 -1.14 20.05 -6.00
C LEU A 288 -1.51 21.53 -5.96
N ASN A 289 -1.23 22.29 -7.03
CA ASN A 289 -1.62 23.69 -7.14
C ASN A 289 -3.14 23.87 -7.20
N TYR A 290 -3.85 22.98 -7.88
CA TYR A 290 -5.32 22.92 -7.86
C TYR A 290 -5.85 22.64 -6.45
N PHE A 291 -5.36 21.58 -5.81
CA PHE A 291 -5.84 21.12 -4.52
C PHE A 291 -5.59 22.15 -3.42
N PHE A 292 -4.39 22.72 -3.35
CA PHE A 292 -4.01 23.64 -2.28
C PHE A 292 -4.41 25.09 -2.53
N PHE A 293 -4.40 25.55 -3.79
CA PHE A 293 -4.53 26.97 -4.12
C PHE A 293 -5.67 27.28 -5.10
N GLY A 294 -6.43 26.28 -5.56
CA GLY A 294 -7.53 26.46 -6.49
C GLY A 294 -7.10 26.88 -7.90
N THR A 295 -5.81 26.73 -8.24
CA THR A 295 -5.30 27.00 -9.58
C THR A 295 -5.81 25.91 -10.53
N ALA A 296 -6.58 26.27 -11.55
CA ALA A 296 -7.13 25.29 -12.48
C ALA A 296 -6.01 24.49 -13.17
N MET A 297 -6.15 23.15 -13.19
CA MET A 297 -5.32 22.28 -14.02
C MET A 297 -5.59 22.53 -15.50
N SER A 298 -4.62 22.22 -16.36
CA SER A 298 -4.90 22.11 -17.79
C SER A 298 -5.93 21.00 -18.07
N GLU A 299 -6.73 21.13 -19.12
CA GLU A 299 -7.74 20.13 -19.49
C GLU A 299 -7.11 18.76 -19.77
N ALA A 300 -5.95 18.75 -20.43
CA ALA A 300 -5.18 17.53 -20.68
C ALA A 300 -4.75 16.86 -19.37
N THR A 301 -4.19 17.61 -18.42
CA THR A 301 -3.80 17.08 -17.11
C THR A 301 -5.01 16.59 -16.31
N ALA A 302 -6.11 17.34 -16.29
CA ALA A 302 -7.33 16.96 -15.59
C ALA A 302 -7.92 15.65 -16.14
N ASN A 303 -7.97 15.49 -17.46
CA ASN A 303 -8.45 14.26 -18.12
C ASN A 303 -7.52 13.08 -17.84
N TYR A 304 -6.21 13.27 -17.96
CA TYR A 304 -5.22 12.22 -17.72
C TYR A 304 -5.28 11.71 -16.28
N LEU A 305 -5.27 12.63 -15.30
CA LEU A 305 -5.27 12.28 -13.88
C LEU A 305 -6.59 11.67 -13.40
N SER A 306 -7.69 11.86 -14.14
CA SER A 306 -8.99 11.30 -13.79
C SER A 306 -9.28 9.97 -14.50
N THR A 307 -8.34 9.47 -15.31
CA THR A 307 -8.49 8.23 -16.07
C THR A 307 -7.67 7.12 -15.41
N ASP A 308 -8.34 6.13 -14.81
CA ASP A 308 -7.67 4.88 -14.45
C ASP A 308 -7.36 4.07 -15.72
N PRO A 309 -6.08 3.88 -16.10
CA PRO A 309 -5.71 3.13 -17.29
C PRO A 309 -6.25 1.69 -17.29
N PHE A 310 -6.44 1.07 -16.13
CA PHE A 310 -6.90 -0.31 -16.00
C PHE A 310 -8.43 -0.43 -15.87
N SER A 311 -9.15 0.70 -15.89
CA SER A 311 -10.60 0.74 -16.10
C SER A 311 -10.97 0.75 -17.59
N LEU A 312 -10.00 0.95 -18.49
CA LEU A 312 -10.20 0.94 -19.94
C LEU A 312 -10.40 -0.48 -20.47
N ASN A 313 -11.07 -0.60 -21.62
CA ASN A 313 -11.24 -1.88 -22.32
C ASN A 313 -9.95 -2.32 -23.01
N ILE A 314 -9.00 -2.82 -22.23
CA ILE A 314 -7.69 -3.30 -22.70
C ILE A 314 -7.53 -4.80 -22.53
N SER A 315 -8.55 -5.52 -22.07
CA SER A 315 -8.55 -6.98 -21.92
C SER A 315 -9.65 -7.62 -22.75
N ASN A 316 -9.54 -8.94 -22.94
CA ASN A 316 -10.48 -9.74 -23.73
C ASN A 316 -10.75 -9.14 -25.13
N ASN A 317 -9.69 -8.99 -25.94
CA ASN A 317 -9.77 -8.37 -27.27
C ASN A 317 -10.39 -6.95 -27.23
N GLN A 318 -9.98 -6.15 -26.25
CA GLN A 318 -10.46 -4.78 -26.02
C GLN A 318 -11.98 -4.65 -25.81
N THR A 319 -12.61 -5.66 -25.21
CA THR A 319 -14.06 -5.64 -24.91
C THR A 319 -14.39 -5.39 -23.45
N GLU A 320 -13.45 -5.66 -22.54
CA GLU A 320 -13.63 -5.56 -21.10
C GLU A 320 -12.42 -4.91 -20.42
N SER A 321 -12.67 -4.29 -19.27
CA SER A 321 -11.58 -3.87 -18.39
C SER A 321 -10.89 -5.11 -17.77
N PRO A 322 -9.59 -5.01 -17.41
CA PRO A 322 -8.92 -5.99 -16.57
C PRO A 322 -9.73 -6.38 -15.32
N TYR A 323 -10.40 -5.40 -14.70
CA TYR A 323 -11.26 -5.59 -13.52
C TYR A 323 -12.44 -6.52 -13.80
N ASP A 324 -13.13 -6.30 -14.90
CA ASP A 324 -14.26 -7.12 -15.30
C ASP A 324 -13.82 -8.53 -15.74
N TYR A 325 -12.79 -8.60 -16.58
CA TYR A 325 -12.37 -9.86 -17.19
C TYR A 325 -11.68 -10.82 -16.21
N TYR A 326 -10.70 -10.34 -15.43
CA TYR A 326 -9.88 -11.21 -14.58
C TYR A 326 -10.44 -11.39 -13.17
N TRP A 327 -11.20 -10.41 -12.67
CA TRP A 327 -11.69 -10.41 -11.29
C TRP A 327 -13.22 -10.42 -11.19
N GLY A 328 -13.93 -10.56 -12.31
CA GLY A 328 -15.40 -10.64 -12.34
C GLY A 328 -16.10 -9.32 -12.06
N GLY A 329 -15.37 -8.20 -12.17
CA GLY A 329 -15.88 -6.84 -12.04
C GLY A 329 -16.05 -6.34 -10.61
N TYR A 330 -16.27 -5.03 -10.49
CA TYR A 330 -16.36 -4.32 -9.21
C TYR A 330 -17.39 -4.89 -8.24
N ASN A 331 -18.49 -5.43 -8.76
CA ASN A 331 -19.54 -6.05 -7.94
C ASN A 331 -19.05 -7.32 -7.24
N THR A 332 -18.21 -8.11 -7.92
CA THR A 332 -17.59 -9.31 -7.35
C THR A 332 -16.57 -8.91 -6.28
N ILE A 333 -15.79 -7.87 -6.55
CA ILE A 333 -14.73 -7.34 -5.69
C ILE A 333 -15.27 -6.71 -4.40
N THR A 334 -16.36 -5.95 -4.49
CA THR A 334 -16.92 -5.20 -3.36
C THR A 334 -18.13 -5.90 -2.70
N GLY A 335 -18.66 -6.94 -3.32
CA GLY A 335 -19.94 -7.55 -2.94
C GLY A 335 -21.16 -6.66 -3.18
N GLY A 336 -21.01 -5.54 -3.91
CA GLY A 336 -22.08 -4.61 -4.28
C GLY A 336 -22.76 -4.96 -5.60
N THR A 337 -23.67 -4.08 -6.05
CA THR A 337 -24.42 -4.23 -7.31
C THR A 337 -24.28 -3.04 -8.26
N GLY A 338 -23.80 -1.88 -7.78
CA GLY A 338 -23.73 -0.65 -8.57
C GLY A 338 -22.48 -0.47 -9.45
N GLY A 339 -21.62 -1.48 -9.59
CA GLY A 339 -20.35 -1.41 -10.33
C GLY A 339 -19.37 -0.44 -9.66
N VAL A 340 -18.46 0.15 -10.44
CA VAL A 340 -17.50 1.14 -9.93
C VAL A 340 -18.20 2.33 -9.26
N ASN A 341 -19.37 2.75 -9.76
CA ASN A 341 -20.14 3.86 -9.19
C ASN A 341 -21.06 3.44 -8.03
N GLY A 342 -21.00 2.16 -7.63
CA GLY A 342 -21.85 1.60 -6.59
C GLY A 342 -21.66 2.28 -5.25
N ARG A 343 -22.76 2.31 -4.50
CA ARG A 343 -22.84 2.81 -3.12
C ARG A 343 -23.44 1.73 -2.23
N ASP A 344 -23.05 0.49 -2.48
CA ASP A 344 -23.50 -0.72 -1.79
C ASP A 344 -22.32 -1.71 -1.68
N GLY A 345 -22.52 -2.86 -1.03
CA GLY A 345 -21.45 -3.83 -0.78
C GLY A 345 -20.74 -3.65 0.56
N TRP A 346 -19.59 -4.30 0.74
CA TRP A 346 -18.87 -4.40 2.02
C TRP A 346 -18.38 -3.03 2.55
N TYR A 347 -18.16 -2.08 1.64
CA TYR A 347 -17.72 -0.71 1.93
C TYR A 347 -18.88 0.27 2.14
N TYR A 348 -20.12 -0.21 2.17
CA TYR A 348 -21.30 0.62 2.40
C TYR A 348 -21.70 0.65 3.87
N TYR A 349 -21.83 1.88 4.39
CA TYR A 349 -22.40 2.14 5.70
C TYR A 349 -23.57 3.11 5.57
N SER A 350 -24.81 2.62 5.72
CA SER A 350 -25.96 3.50 5.92
C SER A 350 -26.07 3.85 7.40
N PHE A 351 -25.93 5.13 7.77
CA PHE A 351 -26.45 5.56 9.06
C PHE A 351 -27.97 5.33 9.08
N PRO A 352 -28.54 4.72 10.13
CA PRO A 352 -29.98 4.64 10.23
C PRO A 352 -30.55 6.05 10.16
N VAL A 353 -31.44 6.29 9.20
CA VAL A 353 -32.19 7.55 9.14
C VAL A 353 -32.99 7.64 10.42
N ILE A 354 -32.54 8.46 11.37
CA ILE A 354 -33.38 8.84 12.49
C ILE A 354 -34.47 9.72 11.88
N ASN A 355 -35.59 9.09 11.50
CA ASN A 355 -36.80 9.83 11.20
C ASN A 355 -37.11 10.66 12.44
N PRO A 356 -37.14 12.01 12.37
CA PRO A 356 -37.56 12.81 13.49
C PRO A 356 -38.96 12.33 13.83
N SER A 357 -39.09 11.68 14.99
CA SER A 357 -40.33 11.06 15.44
C SER A 357 -41.45 12.07 15.25
N SER A 358 -42.46 11.71 14.46
CA SER A 358 -43.70 12.42 14.35
C SER A 358 -44.19 12.69 15.77
N GLY A 359 -44.05 13.93 16.23
CA GLY A 359 -44.59 14.37 17.50
C GLY A 359 -46.10 14.16 17.43
N GLN A 360 -46.56 13.05 17.99
CA GLN A 360 -47.97 12.85 18.25
C GLN A 360 -48.37 13.90 19.28
N THR A 361 -48.92 14.99 18.78
CA THR A 361 -49.85 15.83 19.50
C THR A 361 -51.05 14.97 19.87
N SER A 362 -51.03 14.38 21.07
CA SER A 362 -52.25 13.99 21.75
C SER A 362 -52.48 14.94 22.91
N GLN A 363 -53.37 15.90 22.70
CA GLN A 363 -54.11 16.54 23.76
C GLN A 363 -55.02 15.48 24.41
N GLY A 364 -54.95 15.38 25.74
CA GLY A 364 -55.86 14.55 26.53
C GLY A 364 -55.50 14.67 28.00
N GLY A 365 -56.02 15.69 28.67
CA GLY A 365 -55.77 15.94 30.09
C GLY A 365 -56.48 14.94 31.00
N SER A 366 -55.80 14.57 32.08
CA SER A 366 -56.40 14.39 33.40
C SER A 366 -55.31 14.36 34.48
N THR A 367 -55.54 15.16 35.51
CA THR A 367 -54.75 15.44 36.71
C THR A 367 -54.54 14.20 37.62
N PRO A 368 -53.62 14.29 38.62
CA PRO A 368 -52.95 13.13 39.20
C PRO A 368 -53.69 12.52 40.39
N SER A 369 -53.61 11.20 40.53
CA SER A 369 -53.91 10.50 41.78
C SER A 369 -52.70 9.71 42.27
N THR A 370 -52.21 10.11 43.43
CA THR A 370 -51.25 9.41 44.27
C THR A 370 -51.87 8.12 44.82
N SER A 371 -51.13 7.00 44.72
CA SER A 371 -51.28 5.90 45.67
C SER A 371 -49.98 5.09 45.78
N SER A 372 -49.48 5.06 47.00
CA SER A 372 -48.43 4.22 47.59
C SER A 372 -48.59 2.72 47.30
N GLY A 373 -47.47 2.01 47.12
CA GLY A 373 -47.45 0.55 47.13
C GLY A 373 -46.04 -0.02 46.96
N SER A 374 -45.48 -0.46 48.08
CA SER A 374 -44.22 -1.17 48.32
C SER A 374 -43.95 -2.39 47.43
N GLY A 375 -42.68 -2.66 47.13
CA GLY A 375 -42.21 -3.97 46.66
C GLY A 375 -40.76 -3.97 46.17
N GLU A 376 -39.82 -4.16 47.09
CA GLU A 376 -38.43 -4.55 46.80
C GLU A 376 -38.37 -5.97 46.21
N SER A 377 -37.57 -6.17 45.16
CA SER A 377 -36.60 -7.29 45.07
C SER A 377 -35.73 -7.10 43.83
N GLY A 378 -34.42 -7.02 44.04
CA GLY A 378 -33.46 -6.60 43.02
C GLY A 378 -32.95 -7.68 42.07
N SER A 379 -32.28 -7.21 41.03
CA SER A 379 -31.10 -7.85 40.45
C SER A 379 -30.25 -6.81 39.71
N SER A 380 -28.98 -6.77 40.10
CA SER A 380 -27.80 -6.13 39.50
C SER A 380 -27.96 -5.37 38.17
N ALA A 381 -27.72 -4.06 38.23
CA ALA A 381 -27.42 -3.21 37.09
C ALA A 381 -26.03 -3.54 36.51
N SER A 382 -25.99 -3.78 35.20
CA SER A 382 -24.81 -3.58 34.37
C SER A 382 -24.99 -2.23 33.66
N THR A 383 -24.18 -1.25 34.04
CA THR A 383 -24.16 0.08 33.44
C THR A 383 -23.39 0.04 32.13
N THR A 384 -24.07 -0.09 31.00
CA THR A 384 -23.53 0.33 29.70
C THR A 384 -23.75 1.83 29.55
N ALA A 385 -22.68 2.61 29.67
CA ALA A 385 -22.69 4.02 29.32
C ALA A 385 -22.93 4.16 27.81
N ALA A 386 -23.95 4.94 27.42
CA ALA A 386 -24.15 5.32 26.04
C ALA A 386 -23.00 6.26 25.59
N PRO A 387 -22.45 6.10 24.37
CA PRO A 387 -21.43 7.02 23.88
C PRO A 387 -22.06 8.40 23.66
N VAL A 388 -21.40 9.41 24.21
CA VAL A 388 -21.71 10.83 24.00
C VAL A 388 -21.41 11.15 22.54
N ALA A 389 -22.42 11.64 21.81
CA ALA A 389 -22.25 12.09 20.43
C ALA A 389 -21.30 13.30 20.39
N VAL A 390 -20.16 13.14 19.71
CA VAL A 390 -19.28 14.25 19.34
C VAL A 390 -19.86 14.88 18.08
N PRO A 391 -20.15 16.20 18.05
CA PRO A 391 -20.58 16.85 16.82
C PRO A 391 -19.39 16.96 15.87
N ILE A 392 -19.51 16.37 14.68
CA ILE A 392 -18.54 16.54 13.58
C ILE A 392 -18.73 17.95 13.02
N VAL A 393 -17.69 18.76 13.12
CA VAL A 393 -17.56 20.00 12.36
C VAL A 393 -17.25 19.60 10.92
N THR A 394 -18.21 19.79 10.01
CA THR A 394 -18.00 19.59 8.57
C THR A 394 -17.10 20.71 8.05
N VAL A 395 -15.79 20.48 8.05
CA VAL A 395 -14.88 21.29 7.22
C VAL A 395 -14.92 20.67 5.82
N VAL A 396 -15.87 21.13 5.00
CA VAL A 396 -15.79 20.94 3.56
C VAL A 396 -14.74 21.94 3.08
N PRO A 397 -13.60 21.52 2.49
CA PRO A 397 -12.75 22.47 1.79
C PRO A 397 -13.59 23.16 0.73
N ASN A 398 -13.56 24.48 0.71
CA ASN A 398 -14.38 25.31 -0.15
C ASN A 398 -13.86 25.21 -1.60
N ILE A 399 -14.04 24.05 -2.23
CA ILE A 399 -13.71 23.81 -3.63
C ILE A 399 -14.82 24.44 -4.47
N PRO A 400 -14.52 25.39 -5.37
CA PRO A 400 -15.53 25.93 -6.26
C PRO A 400 -16.06 24.80 -7.15
N VAL A 401 -17.36 24.52 -7.02
CA VAL A 401 -18.08 23.57 -7.87
C VAL A 401 -18.11 24.12 -9.30
N THR A 402 -17.14 23.72 -10.13
CA THR A 402 -17.30 23.79 -11.59
C THR A 402 -18.08 22.56 -12.04
N ALA A 403 -19.11 22.78 -12.86
CA ALA A 403 -19.97 21.73 -13.39
C ALA A 403 -19.15 20.61 -14.09
N PRO A 404 -19.57 19.34 -14.00
CA PRO A 404 -18.87 18.23 -14.65
C PRO A 404 -18.88 18.44 -16.17
N LEU A 405 -17.69 18.31 -16.78
CA LEU A 405 -17.57 18.18 -18.23
C LEU A 405 -18.20 16.85 -18.65
N ALA A 406 -19.10 16.91 -19.65
CA ALA A 406 -19.75 15.74 -20.19
C ALA A 406 -18.76 14.89 -21.00
N ASN A 407 -18.72 13.57 -20.76
CA ASN A 407 -17.98 12.61 -21.58
C ASN A 407 -18.34 12.75 -23.07
N PRO A 408 -17.39 12.99 -23.99
CA PRO A 408 -17.63 12.76 -25.40
C PRO A 408 -17.42 11.28 -25.75
N ALA A 409 -18.41 10.71 -26.44
CA ALA A 409 -18.34 9.42 -27.11
C ALA A 409 -17.23 9.39 -28.20
N PRO A 410 -16.71 8.22 -28.59
CA PRO A 410 -15.47 8.12 -29.38
C PRO A 410 -15.65 8.66 -30.79
N ALA A 411 -14.75 9.56 -31.21
CA ALA A 411 -14.68 10.08 -32.57
C ALA A 411 -13.72 9.25 -33.42
N VAL A 412 -14.22 8.77 -34.56
CA VAL A 412 -13.50 8.05 -35.61
C VAL A 412 -12.52 9.00 -36.31
N ALA A 413 -11.24 8.63 -36.35
CA ALA A 413 -10.18 9.39 -37.02
C ALA A 413 -10.30 9.32 -38.55
N ALA A 414 -10.14 10.47 -39.21
CA ALA A 414 -9.86 10.56 -40.64
C ALA A 414 -8.39 10.96 -40.83
N VAL A 415 -7.65 10.13 -41.55
CA VAL A 415 -6.24 10.30 -41.91
C VAL A 415 -6.11 11.33 -43.04
N THR A 416 -5.15 12.24 -42.91
CA THR A 416 -4.50 12.88 -44.07
C THR A 416 -3.00 12.93 -43.83
N GLU A 417 -2.26 12.28 -44.72
CA GLU A 417 -0.82 12.33 -44.89
C GLU A 417 -0.39 13.74 -45.35
N ASP A 418 0.77 14.22 -44.88
CA ASP A 418 1.78 14.84 -45.75
C ASP A 418 3.12 15.07 -44.99
N GLU A 419 4.18 15.09 -45.79
CA GLU A 419 5.61 14.89 -45.53
C GLU A 419 6.35 16.01 -44.75
N VAL A 420 7.53 15.69 -44.18
CA VAL A 420 8.89 16.06 -44.66
C VAL A 420 9.95 15.91 -43.54
N ASN A 421 11.07 15.28 -43.92
CA ASN A 421 12.36 15.09 -43.23
C ASN A 421 12.99 16.36 -42.62
N GLU A 422 13.72 16.21 -41.51
CA GLU A 422 15.16 16.56 -41.42
C GLU A 422 15.82 15.96 -40.15
N GLU A 423 17.05 15.47 -40.31
CA GLU A 423 17.89 14.73 -39.35
C GLU A 423 18.78 15.68 -38.47
N PRO A 424 19.53 15.18 -37.45
CA PRO A 424 19.64 15.81 -36.14
C PRO A 424 20.91 16.64 -35.90
N ALA A 425 20.88 17.45 -34.84
CA ALA A 425 22.06 18.12 -34.27
C ALA A 425 22.46 17.51 -32.93
N GLU A 426 23.75 17.21 -32.81
CA GLU A 426 24.49 16.74 -31.63
C GLU A 426 24.24 17.60 -30.39
N VAL A 427 24.12 16.95 -29.22
CA VAL A 427 24.41 17.59 -27.92
C VAL A 427 25.27 16.64 -27.09
N THR A 428 26.41 17.19 -26.69
CA THR A 428 27.50 16.64 -25.88
C THR A 428 27.07 16.24 -24.46
N GLU A 429 27.48 15.04 -24.04
CA GLU A 429 27.42 14.56 -22.66
C GLU A 429 28.40 15.31 -21.75
N ILE A 430 27.95 15.63 -20.52
CA ILE A 430 28.80 15.91 -19.38
C ILE A 430 28.39 14.94 -18.27
N GLU A 431 29.32 14.04 -17.93
CA GLU A 431 29.24 13.08 -16.82
C GLU A 431 29.14 13.77 -15.46
N ASN A 432 28.33 13.20 -14.55
CA ASN A 432 28.80 12.80 -13.22
C ASN A 432 27.75 11.97 -12.45
N GLY A 433 28.10 10.73 -12.10
CA GLY A 433 27.83 10.20 -10.75
C GLY A 433 26.78 9.10 -10.57
N GLN A 434 26.76 8.02 -11.37
CA GLN A 434 26.09 6.77 -11.00
C GLN A 434 27.09 5.77 -10.39
N ALA A 435 26.93 5.45 -9.11
CA ALA A 435 27.52 4.27 -8.50
C ALA A 435 26.52 3.10 -8.64
N ALA A 436 26.53 2.43 -9.79
CA ALA A 436 25.95 1.11 -9.96
C ALA A 436 27.04 0.08 -9.66
N LEU A 437 26.84 -0.75 -8.63
CA LEU A 437 27.67 -1.93 -8.42
C LEU A 437 27.26 -2.99 -9.45
N SER A 438 28.08 -3.09 -10.50
CA SER A 438 28.17 -4.24 -11.39
C SER A 438 28.85 -5.38 -10.65
N ASP A 439 28.28 -6.59 -10.69
CA ASP A 439 29.07 -7.80 -10.55
C ASP A 439 28.90 -8.68 -11.80
N SER A 440 30.07 -9.00 -12.33
CA SER A 440 30.38 -9.69 -13.57
C SER A 440 29.96 -11.16 -13.56
N VAL A 441 29.41 -11.61 -14.69
CA VAL A 441 29.37 -13.01 -15.07
C VAL A 441 30.80 -13.48 -15.36
N GLU A 442 31.40 -14.21 -14.43
CA GLU A 442 32.54 -15.09 -14.70
C GLU A 442 32.02 -16.52 -14.84
N GLU A 443 32.08 -17.04 -16.06
CA GLU A 443 31.80 -18.42 -16.41
C GLU A 443 32.85 -19.35 -15.76
N LYS A 444 32.48 -20.02 -14.66
CA LYS A 444 33.22 -21.19 -14.15
C LYS A 444 32.47 -22.45 -14.54
N THR A 445 33.13 -23.24 -15.38
CA THR A 445 32.74 -24.60 -15.74
C THR A 445 32.85 -25.51 -14.51
N GLU A 446 31.70 -25.93 -13.97
CA GLU A 446 31.62 -26.96 -12.93
C GLU A 446 31.36 -28.33 -13.58
N THR A 447 32.20 -29.29 -13.21
CA THR A 447 32.32 -30.63 -13.79
C THR A 447 31.20 -31.57 -13.34
N THR A 448 30.84 -32.47 -14.25
CA THR A 448 29.80 -33.52 -14.28
C THR A 448 29.75 -34.54 -13.12
N GLU A 449 30.38 -34.30 -11.97
CA GLU A 449 30.44 -35.24 -10.82
C GLU A 449 29.53 -34.87 -9.64
N GLU A 450 29.04 -33.63 -9.55
CA GLU A 450 28.15 -33.19 -8.45
C GLU A 450 26.66 -33.42 -8.73
N THR A 451 26.23 -33.38 -9.99
CA THR A 451 24.85 -33.66 -10.40
C THR A 451 24.44 -35.11 -10.12
N THR A 452 25.36 -36.07 -10.23
CA THR A 452 25.10 -37.50 -9.96
C THR A 452 24.89 -37.80 -8.47
N LYS A 453 25.45 -37.00 -7.55
CA LYS A 453 25.31 -37.21 -6.10
C LYS A 453 24.01 -36.63 -5.53
N ILE A 454 23.37 -35.70 -6.23
CA ILE A 454 22.07 -35.14 -5.85
C ILE A 454 20.94 -36.09 -6.25
N GLU A 455 21.02 -36.67 -7.46
CA GLU A 455 20.01 -37.64 -7.95
C GLU A 455 19.98 -38.95 -7.13
N GLU A 456 21.12 -39.44 -6.65
CA GLU A 456 21.15 -40.64 -5.77
C GLU A 456 20.57 -40.38 -4.37
N LYS A 457 20.59 -39.12 -3.88
CA LYS A 457 20.03 -38.75 -2.58
C LYS A 457 18.51 -38.60 -2.62
N GLU A 458 17.96 -38.13 -3.73
CA GLU A 458 16.51 -38.03 -3.91
C GLU A 458 15.85 -39.40 -4.15
N ALA A 459 16.53 -40.31 -4.85
CA ALA A 459 16.05 -41.68 -5.04
C ALA A 459 16.03 -42.50 -3.72
N ALA A 460 16.95 -42.23 -2.78
CA ALA A 460 16.98 -42.88 -1.47
C ALA A 460 15.87 -42.40 -0.52
N LEU A 461 15.37 -41.17 -0.68
CA LEU A 461 14.27 -40.63 0.12
C LEU A 461 12.90 -41.16 -0.35
N ALA A 462 12.77 -41.49 -1.63
CA ALA A 462 11.54 -42.02 -2.23
C ALA A 462 11.29 -43.52 -1.95
N ALA A 463 12.25 -44.24 -1.34
CA ALA A 463 12.16 -45.69 -1.09
C ALA A 463 11.86 -46.07 0.39
N ALA A 464 11.52 -45.12 1.25
CA ALA A 464 11.15 -45.42 2.64
C ALA A 464 9.70 -45.97 2.72
N PRO A 465 9.46 -47.10 3.41
CA PRO A 465 8.13 -47.72 3.45
C PRO A 465 7.16 -46.90 4.32
N GLU A 466 5.90 -46.82 3.87
CA GLU A 466 4.77 -46.28 4.63
C GLU A 466 4.66 -46.95 6.01
N VAL A 467 4.77 -46.17 7.08
CA VAL A 467 4.51 -46.63 8.45
C VAL A 467 3.07 -46.28 8.81
N SER A 468 2.24 -47.31 8.92
CA SER A 468 0.86 -47.27 9.37
C SER A 468 0.74 -46.73 10.81
N GLU A 469 -0.26 -45.88 11.05
CA GLU A 469 -0.64 -45.37 12.38
C GLU A 469 -0.77 -46.47 13.44
N THR A 470 0.16 -46.51 14.39
CA THR A 470 -0.11 -47.05 15.73
C THR A 470 0.76 -46.33 16.77
N ASN A 471 0.12 -46.00 17.90
CA ASN A 471 0.67 -45.33 19.08
C ASN A 471 2.12 -45.69 19.44
N SER A 472 3.03 -44.71 19.42
CA SER A 472 4.28 -44.78 20.18
C SER A 472 4.70 -43.39 20.66
N SER A 473 4.79 -43.25 21.98
CA SER A 473 5.32 -42.10 22.71
C SER A 473 6.70 -41.67 22.19
N LEU A 474 6.80 -40.41 21.77
CA LEU A 474 8.03 -39.80 21.26
C LEU A 474 8.99 -39.49 22.43
N TRP A 475 10.15 -40.13 22.46
CA TRP A 475 11.26 -39.76 23.35
C TRP A 475 12.17 -38.79 22.60
N ILE A 476 12.34 -37.57 23.12
CA ILE A 476 13.28 -36.59 22.56
C ILE A 476 14.65 -36.80 23.21
N TRP A 477 15.66 -37.07 22.38
CA TRP A 477 17.06 -37.15 22.80
C TRP A 477 17.68 -35.75 22.77
N VAL A 478 18.11 -35.22 23.91
CA VAL A 478 18.90 -33.99 23.96
C VAL A 478 20.33 -34.34 24.34
N VAL A 479 21.27 -34.11 23.42
CA VAL A 479 22.72 -34.21 23.69
C VAL A 479 23.15 -32.86 24.26
N ILE A 480 23.48 -32.82 25.55
CA ILE A 480 23.81 -31.56 26.25
C ILE A 480 25.34 -31.29 26.29
N GLY A 481 26.19 -32.23 25.87
CA GLY A 481 27.61 -31.93 25.66
C GLY A 481 28.52 -33.14 25.51
N ILE A 482 29.64 -32.93 24.80
CA ILE A 482 30.75 -33.87 24.63
C ILE A 482 31.97 -33.25 25.31
N ILE A 483 32.59 -33.96 26.25
CA ILE A 483 33.86 -33.57 26.84
C ILE A 483 34.91 -34.62 26.49
N ILE A 484 36.03 -34.17 25.93
CA ILE A 484 37.21 -34.99 25.66
C ILE A 484 38.25 -34.70 26.75
N VAL A 485 38.54 -35.69 27.59
CA VAL A 485 39.69 -35.63 28.51
C VAL A 485 40.50 -36.90 28.32
N GLY A 486 41.78 -36.75 27.94
CA GLY A 486 42.73 -37.86 27.89
C GLY A 486 42.45 -38.93 26.83
N GLY A 487 41.86 -38.57 25.69
CA GLY A 487 41.75 -39.47 24.52
C GLY A 487 40.60 -40.48 24.55
N ALA A 488 39.69 -40.41 25.53
CA ALA A 488 38.44 -41.17 25.53
C ALA A 488 37.23 -40.22 25.51
N VAL A 489 36.23 -40.53 24.68
CA VAL A 489 34.96 -39.80 24.58
C VAL A 489 33.93 -40.47 25.49
N CYS A 490 33.35 -39.70 26.42
CA CYS A 490 32.19 -40.13 27.21
C CYS A 490 31.03 -39.16 26.97
N ALA A 491 29.85 -39.70 26.62
CA ALA A 491 28.62 -38.93 26.43
C ALA A 491 27.69 -39.14 27.63
N TYR A 492 27.09 -38.07 28.14
CA TYR A 492 26.04 -38.11 29.15
C TYR A 492 24.68 -37.88 28.51
N PHE A 493 23.71 -38.73 28.83
CA PHE A 493 22.31 -38.61 28.38
C PHE A 493 21.42 -38.28 29.57
N TYR A 494 20.55 -37.28 29.39
CA TYR A 494 19.54 -36.89 30.38
C TYR A 494 18.14 -37.17 29.80
N PHE A 495 17.27 -37.80 30.59
CA PHE A 495 15.92 -38.18 30.17
C PHE A 495 14.88 -37.35 30.93
N THR A 496 13.98 -36.68 30.21
CA THR A 496 12.78 -36.08 30.83
C THR A 496 11.53 -36.48 30.04
N SER A 497 10.44 -36.74 30.76
CA SER A 497 9.11 -37.06 30.24
C SER A 497 8.17 -35.93 30.66
N THR A 498 7.56 -35.25 29.71
CA THR A 498 6.49 -34.28 29.98
C THR A 498 5.16 -34.91 29.61
N LYS A 499 4.33 -35.14 30.63
CA LYS A 499 2.92 -35.53 30.50
C LYS A 499 2.11 -34.62 31.42
N GLU A 500 0.95 -34.19 30.90
CA GLU A 500 -0.17 -33.52 31.57
C GLU A 500 -0.08 -31.98 31.70
N ALA A 501 -1.15 -31.20 31.50
CA ALA A 501 -2.58 -31.51 31.64
C ALA A 501 -3.47 -30.73 30.63
N LYS A 502 -4.69 -31.26 30.48
CA LYS A 502 -5.75 -30.99 29.49
C LYS A 502 -6.29 -29.57 29.43
#